data_AF-A0A7K2VR54-F1
#
_entry.id   AF-A0A7K2VR54-F1
#
_cell.length_a   1.000
_cell.length_b   1.000
_cell.length_c   1.000
_cell.angle_alpha   90.00
_cell.angle_beta   90.00
_cell.angle_gamma   90.00
#
_symmetry.space_group_name_H-M   'P 1'
#
loop_
_entity.id
_entity.type
_entity.pdbx_description
1 polymer ?
#
loop_
_entity_poly.entity_id
_entity_poly.type
_entity_poly.pdbx_seq_one_letter_code
_entity_poly.pdbx_strand_id
1 'polypeptide(L)'
;MLTEEDARRLVLAEIDAVRDRVEYDLEIQQVEALPFGWIFYWGAVRDGRRGQRPPLGGNGPFLVDRENERLIGLPTCAPVARQIADYERRLRREAHARNLAAKQAAQQCGTAPPPSATEST
;
A
#
# COMPACT_ATOMS: atom_id res chain seq x y z
N MET A 1 11.53 0.31 -2.60
CA MET A 1 10.64 1.46 -2.86
C MET A 1 10.12 1.32 -4.28
N LEU A 2 8.81 1.16 -4.43
CA LEU A 2 8.19 0.92 -5.73
C LEU A 2 8.17 2.17 -6.60
N THR A 3 8.34 1.98 -7.91
CA THR A 3 7.98 3.00 -8.92
C THR A 3 6.48 2.94 -9.23
N GLU A 4 5.93 3.97 -9.88
CA GLU A 4 4.53 3.93 -10.32
C GLU A 4 4.30 2.80 -11.33
N GLU A 5 5.29 2.51 -12.18
CA GLU A 5 5.23 1.44 -13.17
C GLU A 5 5.17 0.06 -12.50
N ASP A 6 5.95 -0.15 -11.44
CA ASP A 6 5.86 -1.36 -10.61
C ASP A 6 4.48 -1.47 -9.94
N ALA A 7 4.01 -0.38 -9.34
CA ALA A 7 2.69 -0.32 -8.71
C ALA A 7 1.56 -0.63 -9.72
N ARG A 8 1.67 -0.09 -10.94
CA ARG A 8 0.72 -0.36 -12.03
C ARG A 8 0.72 -1.83 -12.42
N ARG A 9 1.90 -2.47 -12.52
CA ARG A 9 2.01 -3.90 -12.81
C ARG A 9 1.35 -4.76 -11.72
N LEU A 10 1.55 -4.41 -10.45
CA LEU A 10 0.89 -5.10 -9.34
C LEU A 10 -0.63 -4.99 -9.41
N VAL A 11 -1.16 -3.79 -9.68
CA VAL A 11 -2.61 -3.57 -9.78
C VAL A 11 -3.21 -4.27 -11.01
N LEU A 12 -2.52 -4.27 -12.15
CA LEU A 12 -2.99 -4.99 -13.34
C LEU A 12 -3.09 -6.50 -13.08
N ALA A 13 -2.14 -7.10 -12.37
CA ALA A 13 -2.20 -8.50 -11.99
C ALA A 13 -3.44 -8.82 -11.13
N GLU A 14 -3.79 -7.94 -10.18
CA GLU A 14 -5.00 -8.09 -9.37
C GLU A 14 -6.29 -7.93 -10.19
N ILE A 15 -6.32 -6.97 -11.12
CA ILE A 15 -7.45 -6.78 -12.04
C ILE A 15 -7.63 -8.01 -12.93
N ASP A 16 -6.54 -8.56 -13.47
CA ASP A 16 -6.57 -9.74 -14.34
C ASP A 16 -7.08 -10.99 -13.59
N ALA A 17 -6.70 -11.16 -12.32
CA ALA A 17 -7.22 -12.24 -11.47
C ALA A 17 -8.75 -12.19 -11.27
N VAL A 18 -9.36 -10.99 -11.36
CA VAL A 18 -10.81 -10.80 -11.31
C VAL A 18 -11.44 -10.93 -12.70
N ARG A 19 -10.72 -10.55 -13.76
CA ARG A 19 -11.18 -10.62 -15.16
C ARG A 19 -11.60 -12.03 -15.56
N ASP A 20 -10.87 -13.06 -15.11
CA ASP A 20 -11.24 -14.46 -15.36
C ASP A 20 -12.62 -14.86 -14.81
N ARG A 21 -13.21 -14.03 -13.93
CA ARG A 21 -14.50 -14.27 -13.29
C ARG A 21 -15.63 -13.42 -13.84
N VAL A 22 -15.34 -12.44 -14.70
CA VAL A 22 -16.33 -11.48 -15.20
C VAL A 22 -16.17 -11.23 -16.70
N GLU A 23 -17.28 -11.20 -17.45
CA GLU A 23 -17.29 -10.98 -18.91
C GLU A 23 -17.07 -9.50 -19.30
N TYR A 24 -16.16 -8.79 -18.63
CA TYR A 24 -15.91 -7.37 -18.86
C TYR A 24 -14.44 -7.08 -19.11
N ASP A 25 -14.18 -6.16 -20.06
CA ASP A 25 -12.85 -5.59 -20.27
C ASP A 25 -12.54 -4.59 -19.14
N LEU A 26 -11.79 -5.05 -18.14
CA LEU A 26 -11.39 -4.27 -16.97
C LEU A 26 -10.07 -3.56 -17.22
N GLU A 27 -10.00 -2.27 -16.91
CA GLU A 27 -8.77 -1.48 -17.01
C GLU A 27 -8.64 -0.47 -15.86
N ILE A 28 -7.41 0.04 -15.68
CA ILE A 28 -7.13 1.20 -14.83
C ILE A 28 -7.64 2.44 -15.56
N GLN A 29 -8.56 3.16 -14.94
CA GLN A 29 -9.21 4.35 -15.50
C GLN A 29 -8.54 5.64 -15.04
N GLN A 30 -8.05 5.67 -13.81
CA GLN A 30 -7.44 6.86 -13.23
C GLN A 30 -6.39 6.45 -12.18
N VAL A 31 -5.32 7.24 -12.10
CA VAL A 31 -4.30 7.12 -11.06
C VAL A 31 -4.19 8.45 -10.33
N GLU A 32 -4.17 8.40 -9.01
CA GLU A 32 -3.99 9.56 -8.14
C GLU A 32 -2.72 9.36 -7.30
N ALA A 33 -1.78 10.30 -7.39
CA ALA A 33 -0.55 10.26 -6.62
C ALA A 33 -0.76 10.79 -5.20
N LEU A 34 -0.18 10.09 -4.22
CA LEU A 34 -0.14 10.47 -2.82
C LEU A 34 1.32 10.61 -2.35
N PRO A 35 1.60 11.33 -1.26
CA PRO A 35 2.96 11.45 -0.72
C PRO A 35 3.64 10.11 -0.40
N PHE A 36 2.87 9.06 -0.12
CA PHE A 36 3.34 7.74 0.28
C PHE A 36 3.03 6.64 -0.73
N GLY A 37 2.48 6.96 -1.91
CA GLY A 37 2.04 5.93 -2.85
C GLY A 37 1.08 6.43 -3.92
N TRP A 38 0.20 5.54 -4.38
CA TRP A 38 -0.77 5.82 -5.44
C TRP A 38 -2.11 5.14 -5.19
N ILE A 39 -3.17 5.74 -5.70
CA ILE A 39 -4.50 5.13 -5.79
C ILE A 39 -4.79 4.82 -7.25
N PHE A 40 -5.22 3.59 -7.51
CA PHE A 40 -5.63 3.14 -8.83
C PHE A 40 -7.14 2.89 -8.83
N TYR A 41 -7.86 3.72 -9.57
CA TYR A 41 -9.27 3.54 -9.87
C TYR A 41 -9.39 2.70 -11.13
N TRP A 42 -10.22 1.65 -11.06
CA TRP A 42 -10.35 0.67 -12.14
C TRP A 42 -11.80 0.30 -12.37
N GLY A 43 -12.07 -0.30 -13.52
CA GLY A 43 -13.37 -0.87 -13.83
C GLY A 43 -13.54 -1.18 -15.31
N ALA A 44 -14.74 -1.62 -15.68
CA ALA A 44 -15.06 -1.94 -17.05
C ALA A 44 -15.00 -0.72 -17.96
N VAL A 45 -14.32 -0.87 -19.09
CA VAL A 45 -14.19 0.16 -20.14
C VAL A 45 -15.26 -0.02 -21.22
N ARG A 46 -15.69 -1.25 -21.48
CA ARG A 46 -16.79 -1.58 -22.39
C ARG A 46 -17.76 -2.57 -21.75
N ASP A 47 -19.04 -2.23 -21.77
CA ASP A 47 -20.11 -3.23 -21.68
C ASP A 47 -20.36 -3.72 -23.10
N GLY A 48 -19.98 -4.95 -23.40
CA GLY A 48 -20.08 -5.57 -24.74
C GLY A 48 -21.50 -5.62 -25.33
N ARG A 49 -22.53 -5.15 -24.61
CA ARG A 49 -23.92 -5.18 -25.09
C ARG A 49 -24.65 -3.83 -25.19
N ARG A 50 -24.22 -2.76 -24.50
CA ARG A 50 -25.08 -1.56 -24.35
C ARG A 50 -24.38 -0.19 -24.36
N GLY A 51 -23.05 -0.12 -24.41
CA GLY A 51 -22.34 1.16 -24.36
C GLY A 51 -22.53 1.93 -23.04
N GLN A 52 -22.99 1.28 -21.98
CA GLN A 52 -23.11 1.83 -20.62
C GLN A 52 -22.05 1.18 -19.73
N ARG A 53 -21.65 1.84 -18.65
CA ARG A 53 -20.73 1.22 -17.68
C ARG A 53 -21.50 0.13 -16.93
N PRO A 54 -21.07 -1.15 -16.99
CA PRO A 54 -21.79 -2.22 -16.32
C PRO A 54 -21.72 -2.02 -14.80
N PRO A 55 -22.78 -2.40 -14.06
CA PRO A 55 -22.82 -2.30 -12.60
C PRO A 55 -21.93 -3.40 -12.01
N LEU A 56 -20.62 -3.18 -12.02
CA LEU A 56 -19.68 -4.00 -11.27
C LEU A 56 -19.84 -3.68 -9.78
N GLY A 57 -20.52 -4.56 -9.06
CA GLY A 57 -20.54 -4.51 -7.60
C GLY A 57 -19.16 -4.82 -7.04
N GLY A 58 -18.62 -3.92 -6.20
CA GLY A 58 -17.41 -4.21 -5.42
C GLY A 58 -16.07 -3.71 -5.98
N ASN A 59 -16.06 -2.86 -7.02
CA ASN A 59 -14.82 -2.29 -7.57
C ASN A 59 -14.24 -1.16 -6.71
N GLY A 60 -13.78 -1.53 -5.53
CA GLY A 60 -12.98 -0.67 -4.68
C GLY A 60 -11.65 -0.30 -5.36
N PRO A 61 -11.19 0.96 -5.28
CA PRO A 61 -9.87 1.33 -5.77
C PRO A 61 -8.77 0.55 -5.05
N PHE A 62 -7.59 0.45 -5.66
CA PHE A 62 -6.41 -0.08 -4.99
C PHE A 62 -5.53 1.06 -4.49
N LEU A 63 -5.08 0.97 -3.24
CA LEU A 63 -4.01 1.80 -2.69
C LEU A 63 -2.69 1.00 -2.72
N VAL A 64 -1.66 1.56 -3.35
CA VAL A 64 -0.31 1.01 -3.34
C VAL A 64 0.60 1.90 -2.50
N ASP A 65 1.18 1.34 -1.45
CA ASP A 65 2.17 1.98 -0.60
C ASP A 65 3.58 1.73 -1.17
N ARG A 66 4.24 2.83 -1.58
CA ARG A 66 5.54 2.76 -2.25
C ARG A 66 6.69 2.41 -1.30
N GLU A 67 6.56 2.74 -0.02
CA GLU A 67 7.63 2.59 0.97
C GLU A 67 7.62 1.21 1.61
N ASN A 68 6.41 0.69 1.87
CA ASN A 68 6.23 -0.61 2.51
C ASN A 68 5.91 -1.72 1.51
N GLU A 69 5.80 -1.38 0.21
CA GLU A 69 5.55 -2.32 -0.89
C GLU A 69 4.25 -3.12 -0.70
N ARG A 70 3.21 -2.43 -0.22
CA ARG A 70 1.90 -3.03 0.08
C ARG A 70 0.87 -2.62 -0.95
N LEU A 71 0.09 -3.59 -1.44
CA LEU A 71 -1.14 -3.36 -2.21
C LEU A 71 -2.35 -3.61 -1.31
N ILE A 72 -3.27 -2.66 -1.25
CA ILE A 72 -4.46 -2.70 -0.40
C ILE A 72 -5.70 -2.42 -1.26
N GLY A 73 -6.67 -3.33 -1.26
CA GLY A 73 -8.00 -3.05 -1.80
C GLY A 73 -8.81 -2.15 -0.86
N LEU A 74 -9.34 -1.04 -1.38
CA LEU A 74 -10.17 -0.12 -0.60
C LEU A 74 -11.65 -0.50 -0.73
N PRO A 75 -12.30 -1.03 0.32
CA PRO A 75 -13.71 -1.40 0.23
C PRO A 75 -14.60 -0.22 -0.16
N THR A 76 -15.67 -0.50 -0.91
CA THR A 76 -16.63 0.50 -1.38
C THR A 76 -17.62 0.96 -0.31
N CYS A 77 -17.62 0.34 0.88
CA CYS A 77 -18.54 0.65 1.97
C CYS A 77 -18.19 1.94 2.75
N ALA A 78 -17.04 2.57 2.46
CA ALA A 78 -16.60 3.79 3.11
C ALA A 78 -15.96 4.76 2.10
N PRO A 79 -16.00 6.09 2.34
CA PRO A 79 -15.36 7.07 1.46
C PRO A 79 -13.84 6.85 1.37
N VAL A 80 -13.30 6.85 0.15
CA VAL A 80 -11.87 6.66 -0.15
C VAL A 80 -10.98 7.64 0.65
N ALA A 81 -11.35 8.93 0.68
CA ALA A 81 -10.63 9.95 1.45
C ALA A 81 -10.47 9.60 2.94
N ARG A 82 -11.49 9.01 3.55
CA ARG A 82 -11.43 8.57 4.96
C ARG A 82 -10.45 7.41 5.13
N GLN A 83 -10.52 6.44 4.23
CA GLN A 83 -9.64 5.26 4.26
C GLN A 83 -8.16 5.64 4.07
N ILE A 84 -7.85 6.59 3.18
CA ILE A 84 -6.50 7.15 3.01
C ILE A 84 -6.03 7.81 4.30
N ALA A 85 -6.86 8.67 4.91
CA ALA A 85 -6.50 9.36 6.15
C ALA A 85 -6.26 8.38 7.31
N ASP A 86 -7.04 7.31 7.39
CA ASP A 86 -6.84 6.23 8.36
C ASP A 86 -5.54 5.47 8.12
N TYR A 87 -5.23 5.15 6.85
CA TYR A 87 -3.98 4.52 6.45
C TYR A 87 -2.77 5.38 6.79
N GLU A 88 -2.81 6.66 6.45
CA GLU A 88 -1.73 7.60 6.73
C GLU A 88 -1.50 7.78 8.24
N ARG A 89 -2.58 7.85 9.04
CA ARG A 89 -2.47 7.82 10.51
C ARG A 89 -1.80 6.55 11.02
N ARG A 90 -2.04 5.41 10.38
CA ARG A 90 -1.36 4.15 10.73
C ARG A 90 0.13 4.23 10.38
N LEU A 91 0.48 4.70 9.18
CA LEU A 91 1.89 4.87 8.77
C LEU A 91 2.68 5.76 9.74
N ARG A 92 2.11 6.90 10.17
CA ARG A 92 2.78 7.79 11.14
C ARG A 92 3.05 7.10 12.48
N ARG A 93 2.10 6.27 12.95
CA ARG A 93 2.27 5.48 14.18
C ARG A 93 3.36 4.42 14.02
N GLU A 94 3.38 3.71 12.89
CA GLU A 94 4.42 2.72 12.58
C GLU A 94 5.81 3.35 12.49
N ALA A 95 5.93 4.52 11.85
CA ALA A 95 7.18 5.27 11.78
C ALA A 95 7.64 5.76 13.17
N HIS A 96 6.72 6.27 13.99
CA HIS A 96 7.04 6.69 15.35
C HIS A 96 7.54 5.52 16.22
N ALA A 97 6.87 4.37 16.16
CA ALA A 97 7.27 3.17 16.87
C ALA A 97 8.68 2.69 16.46
N ARG A 98 8.97 2.67 15.14
CA ARG A 98 10.31 2.34 14.61
C ARG A 98 11.38 3.30 15.13
N ASN A 99 11.10 4.59 15.14
CA ASN A 99 12.03 5.61 15.64
C ASN A 99 12.30 5.46 17.15
N LEU A 100 11.27 5.15 17.95
CA LEU A 100 11.46 4.88 19.38
C LEU A 100 12.32 3.63 19.61
N ALA A 101 12.03 2.54 18.89
CA ALA A 101 12.81 1.30 18.98
C ALA A 101 14.28 1.52 18.60
N ALA A 102 14.54 2.26 17.51
CA ALA A 102 15.90 2.59 17.09
C ALA A 102 16.66 3.41 18.13
N LYS A 103 16.00 4.38 18.78
CA LYS A 103 16.59 5.17 19.88
C LYS A 103 16.95 4.30 21.09
N GLN A 104 16.07 3.38 21.47
CA GLN A 104 16.33 2.46 22.59
C GLN A 104 17.49 1.51 22.29
N ALA A 105 17.54 0.95 21.07
CA ALA A 105 18.64 0.09 20.64
C ALA A 105 19.99 0.82 20.66
N ALA A 106 20.03 2.08 20.19
CA ALA A 106 21.25 2.89 20.22
C ALA A 106 21.74 3.17 21.65
N GLN A 107 20.81 3.43 22.58
CA GLN A 107 21.16 3.66 24.00
C GLN A 107 21.74 2.41 24.67
N GLN A 108 21.18 1.23 24.38
CA GLN A 108 21.67 -0.06 24.92
C GLN A 108 23.04 -0.46 24.34
N CYS A 109 23.27 -0.21 23.05
CA CYS A 109 24.56 -0.53 22.41
C CYS A 109 25.70 0.39 22.90
N GLY A 110 25.37 1.63 23.29
CA GLY A 110 26.33 2.57 23.89
C GLY A 110 26.66 2.32 25.37
N THR A 111 26.02 1.34 26.03
CA THR A 111 26.23 1.06 27.47
C THR A 111 27.03 -0.21 27.77
N ALA A 112 27.73 -0.80 26.80
CA ALA A 112 28.61 -1.94 27.06
C ALA A 112 29.80 -1.50 27.95
N PRO A 113 29.96 -2.05 29.17
CA PRO A 113 31.09 -1.71 30.04
C PRO A 113 32.39 -2.27 29.44
N PRO A 114 33.54 -1.60 29.64
CA PRO A 114 34.82 -2.08 29.11
C PRO A 114 35.16 -3.46 29.72
N PRO A 115 35.77 -4.37 28.95
CA PRO A 115 36.22 -5.65 29.48
C PRO A 115 37.21 -5.40 30.61
N SER A 116 36.88 -5.91 31.80
CA SER A 116 37.75 -5.85 32.97
C SER A 116 39.06 -6.57 32.64
N ALA A 117 40.15 -5.80 32.57
CA ALA A 117 41.49 -6.32 32.39
C ALA A 117 41.79 -7.28 33.54
N THR A 118 41.99 -8.55 33.22
CA THR A 118 42.46 -9.56 34.16
C THR A 118 43.98 -9.46 34.21
N GLU A 119 44.51 -8.68 35.16
CA GLU A 119 45.92 -8.79 35.56
C GLU A 119 46.11 -10.13 36.26
N SER A 120 46.93 -11.00 35.67
CA SER A 120 47.49 -12.19 36.33
C SER A 120 48.93 -11.90 36.73
N THR A 121 49.19 -12.13 38.00
CA THR A 121 50.46 -11.98 38.73
C THR A 121 51.52 -12.97 38.27
#